data_AF-A0A9P5TV02-F1
#
_entry.id   AF-A0A9P5TV02-F1
#
_cell.length_a   1.000
_cell.length_b   1.000
_cell.length_c   1.000
_cell.angle_alpha   90.00
_cell.angle_beta   90.00
_cell.angle_gamma   90.00
#
_symmetry.space_group_name_H-M   'P 1'
#
loop_
_entity.id
_entity.type
_entity.pdbx_description
1 polymer ?
#
loop_
_entity_poly.entity_id
_entity_poly.type
_entity_poly.pdbx_seq_one_letter_code
_entity_poly.pdbx_strand_id
1 'polypeptide(L)'
;MGAFVEKVEEADLLFHAGIPLWLVRTSGDCPNPRVDKLATVIREDHSQRVKLHTGYLLNCADNEPSNDVIYIGLANKTERYSAMARYVQIQFQIPTLFGRSE
;
A
#
# COMPACT_ATOMS: atom_id res chain seq x y z
N MET A 1 2.28 10.89 3.21
CA MET A 1 1.28 11.51 4.11
C MET A 1 -0.06 11.40 3.42
N GLY A 2 -1.08 10.82 4.05
CA GLY A 2 -2.40 10.62 3.45
C GLY A 2 -3.51 11.23 4.31
N ALA A 3 -4.75 11.17 3.83
CA ALA A 3 -5.91 11.83 4.44
C ALA A 3 -6.79 10.87 5.24
N PHE A 4 -7.22 11.27 6.44
CA PHE A 4 -8.32 10.61 7.16
C PHE A 4 -9.62 11.29 6.76
N VAL A 5 -10.60 10.50 6.33
CA VAL A 5 -11.85 11.01 5.77
C VAL A 5 -13.01 10.23 6.38
N GLU A 6 -14.10 10.87 6.75
CA GLU A 6 -15.26 10.19 7.33
C GLU A 6 -16.38 9.95 6.29
N LYS A 7 -16.42 10.82 5.28
CA LYS A 7 -17.42 10.80 4.20
C LYS A 7 -16.92 10.06 2.97
N VAL A 8 -17.80 9.31 2.32
CA VAL A 8 -17.44 8.51 1.14
C VAL A 8 -17.17 9.41 -0.05
N GLU A 9 -17.96 10.47 -0.19
CA GLU A 9 -17.90 11.40 -1.30
C GLU A 9 -16.56 12.15 -1.32
N GLU A 10 -16.07 12.52 -0.14
CA GLU A 10 -14.75 13.14 0.04
C GLU A 10 -13.63 12.12 -0.21
N ALA A 11 -13.82 10.87 0.21
CA ALA A 11 -12.85 9.80 -0.04
C ALA A 11 -12.73 9.46 -1.52
N ASP A 12 -13.85 9.43 -2.26
CA ASP A 12 -13.90 9.15 -3.69
C ASP A 12 -13.12 10.22 -4.48
N LEU A 13 -13.34 11.49 -4.17
CA LEU A 13 -12.60 12.60 -4.77
C LEU A 13 -11.09 12.49 -4.51
N LEU A 14 -10.70 12.20 -3.27
CA LEU A 14 -9.29 12.08 -2.88
C LEU A 14 -8.62 10.84 -3.47
N PHE A 15 -9.36 9.74 -3.61
CA PHE A 15 -8.88 8.53 -4.27
C PHE A 15 -8.57 8.81 -5.74
N HIS A 16 -9.49 9.47 -6.45
CA HIS A 16 -9.30 9.85 -7.84
C HIS A 16 -8.20 10.92 -8.03
N ALA A 17 -7.92 11.72 -6.99
CA ALA A 17 -6.79 12.63 -6.96
C ALA A 17 -5.43 11.93 -6.68
N GLY A 18 -5.41 10.62 -6.45
CA GLY A 18 -4.19 9.85 -6.18
C GLY A 18 -3.62 10.05 -4.78
N ILE A 19 -4.43 10.55 -3.84
CA ILE A 19 -4.01 10.78 -2.45
C ILE A 19 -4.31 9.52 -1.64
N PRO A 20 -3.32 8.90 -0.97
CA PRO A 20 -3.56 7.79 -0.06
C PRO A 20 -4.52 8.22 1.06
N LEU A 21 -5.55 7.41 1.35
CA LEU A 21 -6.60 7.78 2.30
C LEU A 21 -7.02 6.64 3.22
N TRP A 22 -7.56 7.01 4.37
CA TRP A 22 -8.14 6.12 5.37
C TRP A 22 -9.56 6.59 5.70
N LEU A 23 -10.55 5.80 5.28
CA LEU A 23 -11.96 6.06 5.57
C LEU A 23 -12.27 5.67 7.02
N VAL A 24 -12.50 6.66 7.87
CA VAL A 24 -12.87 6.50 9.28
C VAL A 24 -14.40 6.37 9.34
N ARG A 25 -14.89 5.25 9.88
CA ARG A 25 -16.32 5.00 10.03
C ARG A 25 -16.66 4.79 11.50
N THR A 26 -17.73 5.40 11.96
CA THR A 26 -18.34 5.09 13.25
C THR A 26 -18.83 3.64 13.23
N SER A 27 -18.66 2.92 14.35
CA SER A 27 -19.02 1.50 14.45
C SER A 27 -20.49 1.21 14.16
N GLY A 28 -21.39 2.19 14.34
CA GLY A 28 -22.81 2.09 14.01
C GLY A 28 -23.13 2.16 12.52
N ASP A 29 -22.27 2.77 11.70
CA ASP A 29 -22.49 2.96 10.26
C ASP A 29 -21.90 1.82 9.41
N CYS A 30 -21.21 0.88 10.05
CA CYS A 30 -20.71 -0.33 9.43
C CYS A 30 -21.56 -1.51 9.94
N PRO A 31 -22.49 -2.07 9.14
CA PRO A 31 -23.36 -3.16 9.61
C PRO A 31 -22.62 -4.47 9.90
N ASN A 32 -21.31 -4.54 9.62
CA ASN A 32 -20.41 -5.65 9.97
C ASN A 32 -18.96 -5.15 10.14
N PRO A 33 -18.61 -4.43 11.21
CA PRO A 33 -17.22 -4.16 11.52
C PRO A 33 -16.65 -5.45 12.11
N ARG A 34 -16.27 -6.42 11.27
CA ARG A 34 -15.59 -7.64 11.72
C ARG A 34 -14.16 -7.32 12.14
N VAL A 35 -14.00 -6.64 13.27
CA VAL A 35 -12.72 -6.37 13.94
C VAL A 35 -12.31 -7.57 14.81
N ASP A 36 -13.27 -8.42 15.14
CA ASP A 36 -13.18 -9.62 15.96
C ASP A 36 -12.64 -10.84 15.21
N LYS A 37 -12.67 -10.83 13.88
CA LYS A 37 -12.21 -11.95 13.06
C LYS A 37 -10.87 -11.61 12.43
N LEU A 38 -9.81 -12.26 12.92
CA LEU A 38 -8.51 -12.26 12.24
C LEU A 38 -8.73 -12.69 10.78
N ALA A 39 -8.54 -11.76 9.85
CA ALA A 39 -8.54 -12.08 8.44
C ALA A 39 -7.48 -13.16 8.21
N THR A 40 -7.83 -14.21 7.46
CA THR A 40 -6.85 -15.23 7.08
C THR A 40 -5.66 -14.54 6.43
N VAL A 41 -4.48 -14.72 7.02
CA VAL A 41 -3.24 -14.15 6.49
C VAL A 41 -3.10 -14.58 5.05
N ILE A 42 -3.10 -13.60 4.16
CA ILE A 42 -2.87 -13.84 2.74
C ILE A 42 -1.40 -14.27 2.63
N ARG A 43 -1.17 -15.51 2.19
CA ARG A 43 0.17 -16.07 1.98
C ARG A 43 0.33 -16.50 0.53
N GLU A 44 1.56 -16.44 0.08
CA GLU A 44 1.96 -17.02 -1.20
C GLU A 44 1.71 -18.53 -1.19
N ASP A 45 1.23 -19.04 -2.31
CA ASP A 45 1.19 -20.48 -2.58
C ASP A 45 2.56 -21.00 -3.02
N HIS A 46 2.66 -22.31 -3.25
CA HIS A 46 3.88 -22.97 -3.71
C HIS A 46 4.38 -22.48 -5.09
N SER A 47 3.56 -21.71 -5.82
CA SER A 47 3.88 -21.11 -7.10
C SER A 47 4.20 -19.61 -6.99
N GLN A 48 4.46 -19.11 -5.77
CA GLN A 48 4.70 -17.69 -5.48
C GLN A 48 3.55 -16.80 -5.97
N ARG A 49 2.30 -17.27 -5.84
CA ARG A 49 1.11 -16.48 -6.19
C ARG A 49 0.28 -16.20 -4.97
N VAL A 50 -0.29 -15.00 -4.96
CA VAL A 50 -1.21 -14.54 -3.92
C VAL A 50 -2.58 -14.32 -4.54
N LYS A 51 -3.57 -15.08 -4.10
CA LYS A 51 -4.96 -14.86 -4.49
C LYS A 51 -5.61 -13.80 -3.61
N LEU A 52 -6.00 -12.69 -4.22
CA LEU A 52 -6.73 -11.61 -3.57
C LEU A 52 -8.21 -11.98 -3.40
N HIS A 53 -8.90 -11.26 -2.50
CA HIS A 53 -10.34 -11.45 -2.28
C HIS A 53 -11.20 -11.16 -3.53
N THR A 54 -10.67 -10.38 -4.47
CA THR A 54 -11.29 -10.06 -5.77
C THR A 54 -11.21 -11.23 -6.76
N GLY A 55 -10.47 -12.29 -6.43
CA GLY A 55 -10.14 -13.39 -7.33
C GLY A 55 -8.91 -13.12 -8.20
N TYR A 56 -8.37 -11.90 -8.16
CA TYR A 56 -7.13 -11.55 -8.84
C TYR A 56 -5.94 -12.33 -8.28
N LEU A 57 -5.05 -12.78 -9.15
CA LEU A 57 -3.83 -13.50 -8.79
C LEU A 57 -2.64 -12.55 -8.95
N LEU A 58 -2.03 -12.18 -7.83
CA LEU A 58 -0.77 -11.44 -7.82
C LEU A 58 0.36 -12.45 -7.99
N ASN A 59 1.23 -12.21 -8.99
CA ASN A 59 2.44 -13.01 -9.20
C ASN A 59 3.59 -12.40 -8.38
N CYS A 60 4.10 -13.14 -7.39
CA CYS A 60 5.26 -12.78 -6.57
C CYS A 60 6.55 -13.45 -7.07
N ALA A 61 6.54 -14.11 -8.23
CA ALA A 61 7.72 -14.77 -8.78
C ALA A 61 8.82 -13.81 -9.27
N ASP A 62 8.50 -12.52 -9.41
CA ASP A 62 9.44 -11.46 -9.80
C ASP A 62 10.25 -10.97 -8.58
N ASN A 63 10.67 -11.90 -7.73
CA ASN A 63 11.45 -11.62 -6.52
C ASN A 63 12.95 -11.77 -6.78
N GLU A 64 13.38 -11.70 -8.04
CA GLU A 64 14.79 -11.75 -8.44
C GLU A 64 15.21 -10.49 -9.22
N PRO A 65 16.13 -9.68 -8.66
CA PRO A 65 16.78 -9.85 -7.37
C PRO A 65 15.80 -9.68 -6.20
N SER A 66 16.11 -10.31 -5.06
CA SER A 66 15.33 -10.16 -3.82
C SER A 66 15.04 -8.69 -3.58
N ASN A 67 13.76 -8.34 -3.39
CA ASN A 67 13.38 -6.97 -3.05
C ASN A 67 14.24 -6.44 -1.90
N ASP A 68 14.75 -5.21 -2.04
CA ASP A 68 15.60 -4.61 -1.03
C ASP A 68 14.86 -4.47 0.30
N VAL A 69 15.51 -4.89 1.39
CA VAL A 69 14.97 -4.68 2.74
C VAL A 69 15.18 -3.22 3.12
N ILE A 70 14.12 -2.43 3.01
CA ILE A 70 14.18 -0.98 3.25
C ILE A 70 14.19 -0.58 4.73
N TYR A 71 13.76 -1.46 5.63
CA TYR A 71 13.73 -1.19 7.07
C TYR A 71 13.67 -2.48 7.91
N ILE A 72 14.48 -2.54 8.97
CA ILE A 72 14.45 -3.59 10.00
C ILE A 72 14.24 -2.92 11.36
N GLY A 73 13.14 -3.23 12.06
CA GLY A 73 12.81 -2.66 13.36
C GLY A 73 11.34 -2.81 13.74
N LEU A 74 10.94 -2.22 14.86
CA LEU A 74 9.55 -2.27 15.33
C LEU A 74 8.61 -1.46 14.42
N ALA A 75 7.42 -1.99 14.18
CA ALA A 75 6.45 -1.40 13.25
C ALA A 75 5.94 0.00 13.65
N ASN A 76 6.05 0.37 14.93
CA ASN A 76 5.54 1.62 15.52
C ASN A 76 6.58 2.75 15.58
N LYS A 77 7.74 2.58 14.95
CA LYS A 77 8.85 3.52 14.97
C LYS A 77 8.80 4.50 13.79
N THR A 78 9.02 5.78 14.04
CA THR A 78 8.98 6.85 13.02
C THR A 78 9.99 6.61 11.90
N GLU A 79 11.12 5.99 12.25
CA GLU A 79 12.21 5.59 11.37
C GLU A 79 11.73 4.69 10.22
N ARG A 80 10.71 3.86 10.48
CA ARG A 80 10.06 3.03 9.44
C ARG A 80 9.46 3.89 8.34
N TYR A 81 8.71 4.93 8.72
CA TYR A 81 8.04 5.80 7.75
C TYR A 81 9.04 6.64 6.96
N SER A 82 10.11 7.09 7.61
CA SER A 82 11.21 7.80 6.93
C SER A 82 11.94 6.90 5.93
N ALA A 83 12.19 5.64 6.27
CA ALA A 83 12.79 4.67 5.36
C ALA A 83 11.89 4.34 4.17
N MET A 84 10.58 4.16 4.40
CA MET A 84 9.59 4.00 3.34
C MET A 84 9.53 5.21 2.41
N ALA A 85 9.48 6.43 2.96
CA ALA A 85 9.46 7.66 2.17
C ALA A 85 10.71 7.79 1.29
N ARG A 86 11.88 7.46 1.82
CA ARG A 86 13.14 7.46 1.06
C ARG A 86 13.14 6.44 -0.06
N TYR A 87 12.67 5.21 0.21
CA TYR A 87 12.58 4.17 -0.82
C TYR A 87 11.65 4.57 -1.97
N VAL A 88 10.46 5.08 -1.65
CA VAL A 88 9.52 5.61 -2.65
C VAL A 88 10.17 6.74 -3.45
N GLN A 89 10.85 7.67 -2.79
CA GLN A 89 11.56 8.74 -3.48
C GLN A 89 12.60 8.21 -4.47
N ILE A 90 13.38 7.20 -4.10
CA ILE A 90 14.37 6.57 -4.99
C ILE A 90 13.68 5.85 -6.16
N GLN A 91 12.64 5.05 -5.88
CA GLN A 91 11.95 4.25 -6.89
C GLN A 91 11.20 5.09 -7.92
N PHE A 92 10.63 6.22 -7.50
CA PHE A 92 9.88 7.14 -8.36
C PHE A 92 10.72 8.29 -8.91
N GLN A 93 12.00 8.40 -8.53
CA GLN A 93 12.99 9.18 -9.26
C GLN A 93 13.45 8.41 -10.50
N ILE A 94 12.54 8.31 -11.47
CA ILE A 94 12.92 8.00 -12.86
C ILE A 94 13.83 9.13 -13.33
N PRO A 95 15.07 8.88 -13.80
CA PRO A 95 15.79 9.89 -14.55
C PRO A 95 14.92 10.21 -15.77
N THR A 96 14.56 11.48 -15.95
CA THR A 96 13.94 11.97 -17.18
C THR A 96 14.87 11.67 -18.36
N LEU A 97 14.80 10.45 -18.89
CA LEU A 97 15.35 10.02 -20.17
C LEU A 97 14.45 10.57 -21.28
N PHE A 98 14.31 11.89 -21.34
CA PHE A 98 13.97 12.59 -22.56
C PHE A 98 15.14 13.53 -22.84
N GLY A 99 16.01 13.11 -23.76
CA GLY A 99 17.03 13.99 -24.29
C GLY A 99 16.41 15.19 -25.00
N ARG A 100 17.05 16.36 -24.86
CA ARG A 100 17.09 17.45 -25.84
C ARG A 100 18.29 18.32 -25.50
N SER A 101 19.44 18.07 -26.12
CA SER A 101 20.00 18.91 -27.20
C SER A 101 19.89 20.41 -26.91
N GLU A 102 20.98 21.00 -26.43
CA GLU A 102 21.67 22.14 -27.07
C GLU A 102 23.18 22.01 -26.78
#